data_AF-A0A2E2ZFB6-F1
#
_entry.id   AF-A0A2E2ZFB6-F1
#
_cell.length_a   1.000
_cell.length_b   1.000
_cell.length_c   1.000
_cell.angle_alpha   90.00
_cell.angle_beta   90.00
_cell.angle_gamma   90.00
#
_symmetry.space_group_name_H-M   'P 1'
#
loop_
_entity.id
_entity.type
_entity.pdbx_description
1 polymer ?
#
loop_
_entity_poly.entity_id
_entity_poly.type
_entity_poly.pdbx_seq_one_letter_code
_entity_poly.pdbx_strand_id
1 'polypeptide(L)'
;MQNFLSHVETEFYDLTGVLPEGIIGLFGGLLLFSLIIYLIRFEKKKEIILSDLDVSNDIGDEINAKINLSRSLIEMEQIDEARRLLEEVLKENLNSNDQSVANDLLESIK
;
A
#
# COMPACT_ATOMS: atom_id res chain seq x y z
N MET A 1 -22.73 -46.77 -23.13
CA MET A 1 -21.59 -46.22 -23.87
C MET A 1 -20.91 -45.25 -22.91
N GLN A 2 -19.75 -45.61 -22.34
CA GLN A 2 -18.99 -44.63 -21.55
C GLN A 2 -18.37 -43.64 -22.52
N ASN A 3 -18.54 -42.36 -22.25
CA ASN A 3 -17.93 -41.30 -23.07
C ASN A 3 -16.50 -41.09 -22.57
N PHE A 4 -15.61 -40.62 -23.45
CA PHE A 4 -14.19 -40.37 -23.15
C PHE A 4 -14.01 -39.58 -21.84
N LEU A 5 -14.87 -38.58 -21.59
CA LEU A 5 -14.84 -37.77 -20.37
C LEU A 5 -15.01 -38.62 -19.09
N SER A 6 -15.97 -39.54 -19.08
CA SER A 6 -16.21 -40.43 -17.93
C SER A 6 -15.07 -41.42 -17.69
N HIS A 7 -14.35 -41.81 -18.75
CA HIS A 7 -13.18 -42.67 -18.63
C HIS A 7 -12.01 -41.93 -17.99
N VAL A 8 -11.73 -40.71 -18.46
CA VAL A 8 -10.70 -39.84 -17.88
C VAL A 8 -11.01 -39.50 -16.42
N GLU A 9 -12.27 -39.22 -16.09
CA GLU A 9 -12.69 -38.93 -14.71
C GLU A 9 -12.45 -40.12 -13.77
N THR A 10 -12.80 -41.34 -14.23
CA THR A 10 -12.62 -42.57 -13.45
C THR A 10 -11.13 -42.86 -13.24
N GLU A 11 -10.32 -42.83 -14.30
CA GLU A 11 -8.87 -43.07 -14.17
C GLU A 11 -8.18 -42.03 -13.30
N PHE A 12 -8.61 -40.77 -13.40
CA PHE A 12 -8.08 -39.70 -12.55
C PHE A 12 -8.42 -39.93 -11.07
N TYR A 13 -9.66 -40.34 -10.78
CA TYR A 13 -10.09 -40.65 -9.43
C TYR A 13 -9.35 -41.87 -8.88
N ASP A 14 -9.19 -42.93 -9.67
CA ASP A 14 -8.48 -44.14 -9.26
C ASP A 14 -7.00 -43.86 -8.95
N LEU A 15 -6.37 -42.93 -9.67
CA LEU A 15 -4.98 -42.55 -9.47
C LEU A 15 -4.77 -41.60 -8.28
N THR A 16 -5.67 -40.63 -8.10
CA THR A 16 -5.45 -39.49 -7.19
C THR A 16 -6.33 -39.52 -5.94
N GLY A 17 -7.41 -40.30 -5.94
CA GLY A 17 -8.46 -40.31 -4.92
C GLY A 17 -9.33 -39.05 -4.90
N VAL A 18 -9.19 -38.17 -5.89
CA VAL A 18 -9.85 -36.85 -5.93
C VAL A 18 -10.67 -36.72 -7.21
N LEU A 19 -11.86 -36.14 -7.11
CA LEU A 19 -12.68 -35.84 -8.29
C LEU A 19 -12.06 -34.67 -9.08
N PRO A 20 -11.95 -34.77 -10.42
CA PRO A 20 -11.40 -33.70 -11.27
C PRO A 20 -12.10 -32.35 -11.08
N GLU A 21 -13.40 -32.39 -10.80
CA GLU A 21 -14.23 -31.21 -10.52
C GLU A 21 -13.67 -30.34 -9.39
N GLY A 22 -13.11 -30.95 -8.33
CA GLY A 22 -12.53 -30.22 -7.21
C GLY A 22 -11.27 -29.45 -7.61
N ILE A 23 -10.44 -30.04 -8.48
CA ILE A 23 -9.21 -29.41 -8.97
C ILE A 23 -9.55 -28.29 -9.96
N ILE A 24 -10.48 -28.55 -10.87
CA ILE A 24 -10.98 -27.55 -11.82
C ILE A 24 -11.61 -26.37 -11.06
N GLY A 25 -12.40 -26.66 -10.03
CA GLY A 25 -13.00 -25.65 -9.16
C GLY A 25 -11.95 -24.82 -8.41
N LEU A 26 -10.88 -25.45 -7.92
CA LEU A 26 -9.77 -24.76 -7.24
C LEU A 26 -9.04 -23.79 -8.17
N PHE A 27 -8.63 -24.25 -9.36
CA PHE A 27 -7.95 -23.38 -10.32
C PHE A 27 -8.87 -22.30 -10.87
N GLY A 28 -10.13 -22.63 -11.16
CA GLY A 28 -11.13 -21.67 -11.61
C GLY A 28 -11.42 -20.59 -10.56
N GLY A 29 -11.60 -21.00 -9.30
CA GLY A 29 -11.79 -20.09 -8.18
C GLY A 29 -10.60 -19.17 -7.93
N LEU A 30 -9.37 -19.71 -7.98
CA LEU A 30 -8.15 -18.92 -7.83
C LEU A 30 -8.00 -17.89 -8.96
N LEU A 31 -8.27 -18.29 -10.20
CA LEU A 31 -8.21 -17.40 -11.36
C LEU A 31 -9.26 -16.29 -11.24
N LEU A 32 -10.50 -16.63 -10.87
CA LEU A 32 -11.58 -15.66 -10.68
C LEU A 32 -11.26 -14.69 -9.53
N PHE A 33 -10.76 -15.19 -8.40
CA PHE A 33 -10.31 -14.35 -7.28
C PHE A 33 -9.18 -13.40 -7.70
N SER A 34 -8.19 -13.91 -8.43
CA SER A 34 -7.08 -13.09 -8.94
C SER A 34 -7.58 -12.01 -9.89
N LEU A 35 -8.56 -12.32 -10.76
CA LEU A 35 -9.19 -11.37 -11.65
C LEU A 35 -9.95 -10.28 -10.88
N ILE A 36 -10.69 -10.63 -9.83
CA ILE A 36 -11.37 -9.66 -8.96
C ILE A 36 -10.37 -8.70 -8.34
N ILE A 37 -9.28 -9.22 -7.77
CA ILE A 37 -8.21 -8.39 -7.18
C ILE A 37 -7.57 -7.49 -8.24
N TYR A 38 -7.35 -8.02 -9.45
CA TYR A 38 -6.83 -7.24 -10.58
C TYR A 38 -7.77 -6.11 -10.97
N LEU A 39 -9.08 -6.36 -11.09
CA LEU A 39 -10.09 -5.36 -11.43
C LEU A 39 -10.20 -4.27 -10.36
N ILE A 40 -10.20 -4.64 -9.07
CA ILE A 40 -10.15 -3.68 -7.95
C ILE A 40 -8.90 -2.80 -8.02
N ARG A 41 -7.75 -3.37 -8.42
CA ARG A 41 -6.49 -2.63 -8.58
C ARG A 41 -6.47 -1.77 -9.84
N PHE A 42 -7.21 -2.12 -10.88
CA PHE A 42 -7.24 -1.40 -12.15
C PHE A 42 -7.85 0.00 -11.98
N GLU A 43 -8.85 0.17 -11.11
CA GLU A 43 -9.45 1.48 -10.80
C GLU A 43 -8.48 2.45 -10.09
N LYS A 44 -7.37 1.95 -9.53
CA LYS A 44 -6.37 2.77 -8.83
C LYS A 44 -5.30 3.37 -9.74
N LYS A 45 -5.36 3.12 -11.06
CA LYS A 45 -4.48 3.76 -12.06
C LYS A 45 -5.20 4.90 -12.79
N LYS A 46 -5.90 5.76 -12.04
CA LYS A 46 -6.18 7.10 -12.56
C LYS A 46 -4.87 7.87 -12.46
N GLU A 47 -4.21 8.09 -13.59
CA GLU A 47 -3.09 9.04 -13.65
C GLU A 47 -3.57 10.34 -13.02
N ILE A 48 -2.90 10.74 -11.94
CA ILE A 48 -3.09 12.05 -11.34
C ILE A 48 -2.46 13.01 -12.34
N ILE A 49 -3.28 13.50 -13.27
CA ILE A 49 -2.96 14.70 -14.03
C ILE A 49 -2.99 15.83 -12.99
N LEU A 50 -1.82 16.17 -12.46
CA LEU A 50 -1.57 17.32 -11.60
C LEU A 50 -1.77 18.61 -12.41
N SER A 51 -3.02 18.92 -12.71
CA SER A 51 -3.42 20.24 -13.17
C SER A 51 -4.71 20.61 -12.43
N ASP A 52 -4.56 21.53 -11.47
CA ASP A 52 -5.63 22.28 -10.79
C ASP A 52 -6.63 21.50 -9.92
N LEU A 53 -6.17 20.55 -9.10
CA LEU A 53 -6.88 20.32 -7.83
C LEU A 53 -6.15 21.04 -6.71
N ASP A 54 -6.83 21.99 -6.08
CA ASP A 54 -6.51 22.48 -4.75
C ASP A 54 -6.74 21.34 -3.74
N VAL A 55 -5.76 20.44 -3.63
CA VAL A 55 -5.78 19.27 -2.72
C VAL A 55 -5.39 19.69 -1.28
N SER A 56 -5.22 20.99 -1.00
CA SER A 56 -4.76 21.49 0.30
C SER A 56 -5.69 21.13 1.46
N ASN A 57 -6.95 20.75 1.19
CA ASN A 57 -7.96 20.57 2.22
C ASN A 57 -8.29 19.10 2.56
N ASP A 58 -7.87 18.14 1.71
CA ASP A 58 -8.15 16.70 1.88
C ASP A 58 -6.90 15.85 2.19
N ILE A 59 -5.71 16.39 1.94
CA ILE A 59 -4.45 15.83 2.47
C ILE A 59 -4.24 16.48 3.82
N GLY A 60 -4.32 15.71 4.91
CA GLY A 60 -4.04 16.21 6.25
C GLY A 60 -2.71 16.97 6.29
N ASP A 61 -2.63 17.98 7.16
CA ASP A 61 -1.54 18.96 7.24
C ASP A 61 -0.14 18.33 7.02
N GLU A 62 0.42 18.57 5.82
CA GLU A 62 1.70 18.00 5.38
C GLU A 62 2.84 18.38 6.34
N ILE A 63 2.81 19.60 6.87
CA ILE A 63 3.77 20.09 7.87
C ILE A 63 3.68 19.21 9.11
N ASN A 64 2.47 18.99 9.63
CA ASN A 64 2.26 18.19 10.82
C ASN A 64 2.71 16.74 10.61
N ALA A 65 2.44 16.18 9.43
CA ALA A 65 2.89 14.84 9.07
C ALA A 65 4.43 14.73 9.02
N LYS A 66 5.12 15.70 8.40
CA LYS A 66 6.60 15.74 8.37
C LYS A 66 7.20 15.90 9.76
N ILE A 67 6.60 16.71 10.63
CA ILE A 67 7.02 16.87 12.04
C ILE A 67 6.87 15.56 12.81
N ASN A 68 5.73 14.87 12.68
CA ASN A 68 5.51 13.61 13.37
C ASN A 68 6.42 12.49 12.85
N LEU A 69 6.67 12.43 11.53
CA LEU A 69 7.64 11.50 10.96
C LEU A 69 9.04 11.77 11.50
N SER A 70 9.43 13.04 11.61
CA SER A 70 10.72 13.43 12.19
C SER A 70 10.85 12.90 13.62
N ARG A 71 9.79 12.97 14.45
CA ARG A 71 9.80 12.36 15.80
C ARG A 71 10.05 10.86 15.77
N SER A 72 9.36 10.12 14.91
CA SER A 72 9.57 8.67 14.78
C SER A 72 10.99 8.33 14.31
N LEU A 73 11.57 9.12 13.39
CA LEU A 73 12.95 8.94 12.94
C LEU A 73 13.96 9.16 14.09
N ILE A 74 13.70 10.14 14.98
CA ILE A 74 14.52 10.37 16.17
C ILE A 74 14.42 9.18 17.13
N GLU A 75 13.21 8.68 17.40
CA GLU A 75 12.98 7.49 18.23
C GLU A 75 13.67 6.24 17.68
N MET A 76 13.84 6.15 16.35
CA MET A 76 14.54 5.08 15.65
C MET A 76 16.05 5.31 15.51
N GLU A 77 16.60 6.36 16.14
CA GLU A 77 18.02 6.76 16.06
C GLU A 77 18.49 7.12 14.62
N GLN A 78 17.56 7.40 13.71
CA GLN A 78 17.82 7.86 12.34
C GLN A 78 18.02 9.38 12.27
N ILE A 79 19.00 9.87 13.04
CA ILE A 79 19.17 11.30 13.34
C ILE A 79 19.43 12.17 12.09
N ASP A 80 20.22 11.69 11.14
CA ASP A 80 20.55 12.44 9.92
C ASP A 80 19.31 12.69 9.06
N GLU A 81 18.43 11.70 8.97
CA GLU A 81 17.20 11.81 8.19
C GLU A 81 16.16 12.69 8.88
N ALA A 82 16.04 12.58 10.21
CA ALA A 82 15.21 13.48 11.01
C ALA A 82 15.65 14.94 10.86
N ARG A 83 16.97 15.22 10.94
CA ARG A 83 17.53 16.56 10.76
C ARG A 83 17.21 17.12 9.38
N ARG A 84 17.46 16.35 8.33
CA ARG A 84 17.17 16.75 6.95
C ARG A 84 15.69 17.12 6.77
N LEU A 85 14.79 16.32 7.33
CA LEU A 85 13.34 16.53 7.20
C LEU A 85 12.88 17.78 7.98
N LEU A 86 13.39 18.00 9.19
CA LEU A 86 13.08 19.20 9.98
C LEU A 86 13.61 20.49 9.32
N GLU A 87 14.80 20.44 8.70
CA GLU A 87 15.34 21.57 7.93
C GLU A 87 14.54 21.86 6.65
N GLU A 88 13.89 20.85 6.07
CA GLU A 88 12.97 21.02 4.95
C GLU A 88 11.68 21.72 5.41
N VAL A 89 11.08 21.25 6.51
CA VAL A 89 9.88 21.84 7.12
C VAL A 89 10.10 23.32 7.46
N LEU A 90 11.25 23.68 8.01
CA LEU A 90 11.58 25.07 8.36
C LEU A 90 11.75 26.02 7.16
N LYS A 91 11.82 25.50 5.93
CA LYS A 91 11.83 26.33 4.71
C LYS A 91 10.42 26.68 4.24
N GLU A 92 9.40 26.02 4.77
CA GLU A 92 8.00 26.26 4.44
C GLU A 92 7.41 27.42 5.28
N ASN A 93 6.25 27.95 4.89
CA ASN A 93 5.60 29.04 5.63
C ASN A 93 4.80 28.48 6.81
N LEU A 94 5.49 28.26 7.93
CA LEU A 94 4.95 27.65 9.15
C LEU A 94 4.14 28.66 9.98
N ASN A 95 3.13 28.17 10.70
CA ASN A 95 2.59 28.90 11.83
C ASN A 95 3.61 28.91 13.00
N SER A 96 3.40 29.80 13.98
CA SER A 96 4.32 29.96 15.10
C SER A 96 4.48 28.71 15.97
N ASN A 97 3.44 27.87 16.05
CA ASN A 97 3.47 26.64 16.84
C ASN A 97 4.36 25.59 16.16
N ASP A 98 4.15 25.34 14.87
CA ASP A 98 4.91 24.32 14.13
C ASP A 98 6.38 24.70 13.97
N GLN A 99 6.65 26.00 13.82
CA GLN A 99 8.02 26.52 13.85
C GLN A 99 8.69 26.29 15.20
N SER A 100 7.99 26.49 16.32
CA SER A 100 8.52 26.20 17.65
C SER A 100 8.83 24.71 17.79
N VAL A 101 7.87 23.84 17.45
CA VAL A 101 8.02 22.38 17.58
C VAL A 101 9.17 21.86 16.72
N ALA A 102 9.31 22.33 15.49
CA ALA A 102 10.40 21.89 14.60
C ALA A 102 11.78 22.31 15.14
N ASN A 103 11.89 23.52 15.71
CA ASN A 103 13.12 23.99 16.34
C ASN A 103 13.46 23.19 17.60
N ASP A 104 12.47 22.93 18.48
CA ASP A 104 12.65 22.13 19.69
C ASP A 104 13.17 20.71 19.36
N LEU A 105 12.63 20.10 18.30
CA LEU A 105 13.09 18.79 17.82
C LEU A 105 14.49 18.84 17.21
N LEU A 106 14.87 19.92 16.52
CA LEU A 106 16.24 20.09 16.03
C LEU A 106 17.23 20.28 17.18
N GLU A 107 16.82 20.92 18.27
CA GLU A 107 17.67 21.09 19.46
C GLU A 107 17.87 19.78 20.23
N SER A 108 16.86 18.91 20.27
CA SER A 108 16.96 17.62 20.98
C SER A 108 17.92 16.62 20.32
N ILE A 109 18.31 16.85 19.06
CA ILE A 109 19.22 16.00 18.29
C ILE A 109 20.57 16.66 17.97
N LYS A 110 20.88 17.80 18.61
CA LYS A 110 22.22 18.41 18.60
C LYS A 110 23.11 17.75 19.65
#